data_AF-A0A9N8QCD5-F1
#
_entry.id   AF-A0A9N8QCD5-F1
#
_cell.length_a   1.000
_cell.length_b   1.000
_cell.length_c   1.000
_cell.angle_alpha   90.00
_cell.angle_beta   90.00
_cell.angle_gamma   90.00
#
_symmetry.space_group_name_H-M   'P 1'
#
loop_
_entity.id
_entity.type
_entity.pdbx_description
1 polymer ?
#
loop_
_entity_poly.entity_id
_entity_poly.type
_entity_poly.pdbx_seq_one_letter_code
_entity_poly.pdbx_strand_id
1 'polypeptide(L)'
;MPGMTHWQSGMFAAYFPGNATFEGSLADLYASSVSNPGFNWSCSPSCTELELITVDWWAKVLGLDPAFQSNVPGSQGGGIIHGSASEVCITIAIAARERVLAELAKTIPPPTVNGSRSALPASANGMGCDIANELDVSRWRSDLTSRLVLYATTQTHSIAIKAASVL
;
A
#
# COMPACT_ATOMS: atom_id res chain seq x y z
N MET A 1 -6.10 -22.48 -28.14
CA MET A 1 -5.09 -23.41 -27.60
C MET A 1 -5.80 -24.36 -26.65
N PRO A 2 -5.65 -25.68 -26.80
CA PRO A 2 -6.15 -26.63 -25.82
C PRO A 2 -5.59 -26.32 -24.41
N GLY A 3 -6.42 -26.45 -23.37
CA GLY A 3 -6.03 -26.21 -21.97
C GLY A 3 -6.11 -24.76 -21.48
N MET A 4 -6.45 -23.80 -22.34
CA MET A 4 -6.71 -22.41 -21.90
C MET A 4 -8.19 -22.17 -21.65
N THR A 5 -8.50 -21.53 -20.53
CA THR A 5 -9.83 -20.96 -20.30
C THR A 5 -9.99 -19.70 -21.16
N HIS A 6 -10.97 -19.69 -22.05
CA HIS A 6 -11.21 -18.59 -22.98
C HIS A 6 -12.00 -17.45 -22.32
N TRP A 7 -11.32 -16.60 -21.54
CA TRP A 7 -11.91 -15.48 -20.79
C TRP A 7 -12.63 -14.43 -21.66
N GLN A 8 -12.19 -14.22 -22.91
CA GLN A 8 -12.83 -13.28 -23.85
C GLN A 8 -14.02 -13.89 -24.63
N SER A 9 -14.40 -15.15 -24.34
CA SER A 9 -15.55 -15.76 -25.01
C SER A 9 -16.85 -15.11 -24.54
N GLY A 10 -17.74 -14.74 -25.46
CA GLY A 10 -19.07 -14.22 -25.13
C GLY A 10 -19.98 -15.21 -24.38
N MET A 11 -19.57 -16.48 -24.31
CA MET A 11 -20.27 -17.53 -23.53
C MET A 11 -19.60 -17.83 -22.19
N PHE A 12 -18.54 -17.12 -21.81
CA PHE A 12 -17.87 -17.30 -20.53
C PHE A 12 -18.58 -16.49 -19.43
N ALA A 13 -19.22 -17.19 -18.48
CA ALA A 13 -20.03 -16.57 -17.42
C ALA A 13 -19.54 -16.89 -15.99
N ALA A 14 -18.24 -17.17 -15.81
CA ALA A 14 -17.64 -17.41 -14.50
C ALA A 14 -16.90 -16.16 -13.98
N TYR A 15 -16.92 -15.95 -12.66
CA TYR A 15 -16.28 -14.83 -11.96
C TYR A 15 -16.72 -13.44 -12.48
N PHE A 16 -15.82 -12.46 -12.42
CA PHE A 16 -15.98 -11.12 -13.00
C PHE A 16 -15.16 -11.02 -14.30
N PRO A 17 -15.59 -10.17 -15.26
CA PRO A 17 -14.92 -10.05 -16.54
C PRO A 17 -13.50 -9.50 -16.40
N GLY A 18 -12.53 -10.19 -17.00
CA GLY A 18 -11.16 -9.73 -17.19
C GLY A 18 -10.96 -9.25 -18.62
N ASN A 19 -11.45 -8.06 -18.94
CA ASN A 19 -11.46 -7.55 -20.32
C ASN A 19 -10.04 -7.26 -20.82
N ALA A 20 -9.75 -7.64 -22.06
CA ALA A 20 -8.54 -7.25 -22.77
C ALA A 20 -8.93 -6.51 -24.04
N THR A 21 -8.32 -5.34 -24.28
CA THR A 21 -8.53 -4.58 -25.51
C THR A 21 -7.25 -4.54 -26.34
N PHE A 22 -7.42 -4.21 -27.62
CA PHE A 22 -6.29 -4.05 -28.53
C PHE A 22 -5.35 -2.92 -28.08
N GLU A 23 -5.92 -1.80 -27.65
CA GLU A 23 -5.21 -0.62 -27.16
C GLU A 23 -4.44 -0.94 -25.88
N GLY A 24 -5.05 -1.69 -24.95
CA GLY A 24 -4.39 -2.14 -23.72
C GLY A 24 -3.19 -3.05 -24.02
N SER A 25 -3.33 -3.93 -25.01
CA SER A 25 -2.24 -4.82 -25.43
C SER A 25 -1.08 -4.05 -26.07
N LEU A 26 -1.38 -3.02 -26.88
CA LEU A 26 -0.36 -2.13 -27.44
C LEU A 26 0.33 -1.28 -26.37
N ALA A 27 -0.43 -0.79 -25.39
CA ALA A 27 0.12 -0.01 -24.28
C ALA A 27 1.09 -0.84 -23.43
N ASP A 28 0.75 -2.10 -23.13
CA ASP A 28 1.62 -3.01 -22.38
C ASP A 28 2.88 -3.40 -23.16
N LEU A 29 2.75 -3.61 -24.47
CA LEU A 29 3.90 -3.80 -25.36
C LEU A 29 4.83 -2.58 -25.34
N TYR A 30 4.29 -1.37 -25.36
CA TYR A 30 5.10 -0.15 -25.31
C TYR A 30 5.74 0.05 -23.93
N ALA A 31 4.99 -0.16 -22.84
CA ALA A 31 5.48 -0.04 -21.48
C ALA A 31 6.62 -1.04 -21.20
N SER A 32 6.53 -2.26 -21.75
CA SER A 32 7.57 -3.28 -21.64
C SER A 32 8.77 -3.07 -22.58
N SER A 33 8.63 -2.24 -23.62
CA SER A 33 9.71 -1.98 -24.59
C SER A 33 10.85 -1.10 -24.05
N VAL A 34 10.61 -0.36 -22.95
CA VAL A 34 11.59 0.54 -22.33
C VAL A 34 11.69 0.22 -20.83
N SER A 35 12.92 0.16 -20.32
CA SER A 35 13.16 -0.01 -18.88
C SER A 35 12.85 1.30 -18.14
N ASN A 36 11.77 1.31 -17.36
CA ASN A 36 11.33 2.48 -16.61
C ASN A 36 11.14 2.14 -15.12
N PRO A 37 12.20 2.19 -14.29
CA PRO A 37 12.07 1.97 -12.85
C PRO A 37 11.31 3.14 -12.20
N GLY A 38 10.10 2.88 -11.70
CA GLY A 38 9.19 3.86 -11.10
C GLY A 38 9.22 3.94 -9.57
N PHE A 39 10.31 3.54 -8.90
CA PHE A 39 10.36 3.53 -7.43
C PHE A 39 10.60 4.90 -6.79
N ASN A 40 11.09 5.88 -7.55
CA ASN A 40 11.14 7.29 -7.16
C ASN A 40 10.95 8.18 -8.41
N TRP A 41 10.57 9.43 -8.18
CA TRP A 41 10.29 10.36 -9.28
C TRP A 41 11.53 10.63 -10.16
N SER A 42 12.72 10.77 -9.56
CA SER A 42 13.95 11.10 -10.30
C SER A 42 14.41 10.00 -11.27
N CYS A 43 14.06 8.73 -11.05
CA CYS A 43 14.42 7.64 -11.95
C CYS A 43 13.54 7.56 -13.20
N SER A 44 12.28 8.00 -13.12
CA SER A 44 11.38 8.12 -14.28
C SER A 44 10.26 9.14 -13.99
N PRO A 45 10.50 10.45 -14.24
CA PRO A 45 9.51 11.48 -14.04
C PRO A 45 8.25 11.22 -14.87
N SER A 46 8.44 10.83 -16.13
CA SER A 46 7.35 10.55 -17.08
C SER A 46 6.42 9.44 -16.59
N CYS A 47 6.93 8.37 -15.97
CA CYS A 47 6.07 7.31 -15.42
C CYS A 47 5.22 7.83 -14.27
N THR A 48 5.84 8.55 -13.33
CA THR A 48 5.15 9.05 -12.14
C THR A 48 4.10 10.11 -12.50
N GLU A 49 4.44 11.06 -13.39
CA GLU A 49 3.53 12.12 -13.81
C GLU A 49 2.37 11.60 -14.66
N LEU A 50 2.64 10.65 -15.57
CA LEU A 50 1.60 10.04 -16.40
C LEU A 50 0.60 9.24 -15.55
N GLU A 51 1.08 8.49 -14.56
CA GLU A 51 0.22 7.77 -13.63
C GLU A 51 -0.69 8.73 -12.87
N LEU A 52 -0.12 9.81 -12.31
CA LEU A 52 -0.85 10.82 -11.56
C LEU A 52 -2.00 11.43 -12.37
N ILE A 53 -1.70 11.86 -13.61
CA ILE A 53 -2.69 12.44 -14.52
C ILE A 53 -3.78 11.42 -14.88
N THR A 54 -3.39 10.18 -15.16
CA THR A 54 -4.31 9.10 -15.55
C THR A 54 -5.29 8.79 -14.42
N VAL A 55 -4.80 8.70 -13.17
CA VAL A 55 -5.65 8.43 -12.01
C VAL A 55 -6.55 9.62 -11.67
N ASP A 56 -6.08 10.86 -11.84
CA ASP A 56 -6.93 12.05 -11.70
C ASP A 56 -8.06 12.08 -12.75
N TRP A 57 -7.80 11.63 -13.98
CA TRP A 57 -8.87 11.45 -14.99
C TRP A 57 -9.91 10.42 -14.54
N TRP A 58 -9.46 9.29 -14.00
CA TRP A 58 -10.37 8.28 -13.47
C TRP A 58 -11.19 8.78 -12.28
N ALA A 59 -10.59 9.54 -11.36
CA ALA A 59 -11.31 10.16 -10.26
C ALA A 59 -12.43 11.08 -10.75
N LYS A 60 -12.19 11.84 -11.82
CA LYS A 60 -13.20 12.69 -12.47
C LYS A 60 -14.30 11.87 -13.14
N VAL A 61 -13.94 10.82 -13.89
CA VAL A 61 -14.91 9.93 -14.56
C VAL A 61 -15.83 9.23 -13.55
N LEU A 62 -15.30 8.84 -12.40
CA LEU A 62 -16.06 8.22 -11.31
C LEU A 62 -16.84 9.23 -10.46
N GLY A 63 -16.66 10.53 -10.68
CA GLY A 63 -17.33 11.58 -9.90
C GLY A 63 -16.88 11.65 -8.44
N LEU A 64 -15.63 11.31 -8.15
CA LEU A 64 -15.07 11.37 -6.79
C LEU A 64 -14.87 12.82 -6.33
N ASP A 65 -14.89 13.00 -5.00
CA ASP A 65 -14.63 14.30 -4.37
C ASP A 65 -13.25 14.86 -4.80
N PRO A 66 -13.12 16.19 -4.99
CA PRO A 66 -11.84 16.82 -5.33
C PRO A 66 -10.68 16.49 -4.38
N ALA A 67 -10.94 16.12 -3.13
CA ALA A 67 -9.93 15.68 -2.17
C ALA A 67 -9.19 14.39 -2.59
N PHE A 68 -9.73 13.61 -3.53
CA PHE A 68 -9.05 12.44 -4.12
C PHE A 68 -8.16 12.79 -5.32
N GLN A 69 -8.25 14.02 -5.85
CA GLN A 69 -7.45 14.47 -6.99
C GLN A 69 -6.15 15.11 -6.50
N SER A 70 -5.05 14.83 -7.20
CA SER A 70 -3.73 15.32 -6.84
C SER A 70 -3.49 16.78 -7.27
N ASN A 71 -4.10 17.21 -8.38
CA ASN A 71 -3.88 18.53 -8.97
C ASN A 71 -4.69 19.68 -8.34
N VAL A 72 -5.55 19.37 -7.36
CA VAL A 72 -6.42 20.37 -6.73
C VAL A 72 -5.62 21.14 -5.66
N PRO A 73 -5.61 22.50 -5.68
CA PRO A 73 -4.91 23.29 -4.68
C PRO A 73 -5.36 22.95 -3.24
N GLY A 74 -4.41 22.57 -2.39
CA GLY A 74 -4.68 22.21 -0.99
C GLY A 74 -5.14 20.76 -0.78
N SER A 75 -5.23 19.94 -1.83
CA SER A 75 -5.46 18.51 -1.69
C SER A 75 -4.26 17.82 -1.04
N GLN A 76 -4.53 16.91 -0.10
CA GLN A 76 -3.54 16.00 0.51
C GLN A 76 -3.72 14.55 0.01
N GLY A 77 -4.65 14.34 -0.94
CA GLY A 77 -4.94 13.04 -1.51
C GLY A 77 -4.26 12.84 -2.87
N GLY A 78 -4.73 11.82 -3.57
CA GLY A 78 -4.23 11.37 -4.86
C GLY A 78 -4.55 9.90 -5.05
N GLY A 79 -4.10 9.33 -6.16
CA GLY A 79 -4.25 7.90 -6.42
C GLY A 79 -3.04 7.30 -7.12
N ILE A 80 -2.99 5.98 -7.08
CA ILE A 80 -1.90 5.14 -7.55
C ILE A 80 -2.48 3.84 -8.15
N ILE A 81 -1.82 3.29 -9.15
CA ILE A 81 -2.18 2.04 -9.81
C ILE A 81 -1.50 0.89 -9.08
N HIS A 82 -2.31 -0.02 -8.53
CA HIS A 82 -1.85 -1.26 -7.90
C HIS A 82 -2.08 -2.47 -8.82
N GLY A 83 -1.34 -3.56 -8.60
CA GLY A 83 -1.49 -4.79 -9.37
C GLY A 83 -2.78 -5.54 -9.06
N SER A 84 -3.34 -5.38 -7.85
CA SER A 84 -4.64 -5.97 -7.51
C SER A 84 -5.37 -5.24 -6.37
N ALA A 85 -6.68 -5.45 -6.28
CA ALA A 85 -7.48 -4.98 -5.14
C ALA A 85 -7.02 -5.60 -3.80
N SER A 86 -6.37 -6.78 -3.82
CA SER A 86 -5.82 -7.41 -2.61
C SER A 86 -4.66 -6.60 -2.03
N GLU A 87 -3.77 -6.10 -2.90
CA GLU A 87 -2.65 -5.23 -2.53
C GLU A 87 -3.14 -3.90 -1.98
N VAL A 88 -4.16 -3.31 -2.61
CA VAL A 88 -4.82 -2.10 -2.11
C VAL A 88 -5.38 -2.33 -0.70
N CYS A 89 -6.08 -3.45 -0.49
CA CYS A 89 -6.71 -3.76 0.79
C CYS A 89 -5.69 -3.86 1.94
N ILE A 90 -4.58 -4.59 1.74
CA ILE A 90 -3.52 -4.68 2.76
C ILE A 90 -2.80 -3.34 2.96
N THR A 91 -2.57 -2.57 1.88
CA THR A 91 -1.89 -1.26 1.96
C THR A 91 -2.72 -0.28 2.78
N ILE A 92 -4.03 -0.20 2.54
CA ILE A 92 -4.96 0.61 3.32
C ILE A 92 -5.01 0.15 4.77
N ALA A 93 -5.04 -1.17 5.02
CA ALA A 93 -5.11 -1.68 6.38
C ALA A 93 -3.83 -1.41 7.18
N ILE A 94 -2.65 -1.51 6.56
CA ILE A 94 -1.37 -1.09 7.16
C ILE A 94 -1.38 0.41 7.46
N ALA A 95 -1.80 1.24 6.51
CA ALA A 95 -1.86 2.69 6.69
C ALA A 95 -2.83 3.09 7.82
N ALA A 96 -3.99 2.43 7.89
CA ALA A 96 -4.97 2.65 8.96
C ALA A 96 -4.43 2.22 10.33
N ARG A 97 -3.80 1.03 10.42
CA ARG A 97 -3.12 0.56 11.64
C ARG A 97 -2.09 1.58 12.10
N GLU A 98 -1.25 2.07 11.18
CA GLU A 98 -0.14 2.94 11.57
C GLU A 98 -0.60 4.33 12.00
N ARG A 99 -1.67 4.85 11.39
CA ARG A 99 -2.33 6.08 11.87
C ARG A 99 -2.87 5.90 13.29
N VAL A 100 -3.51 4.78 13.59
CA VAL A 100 -4.04 4.50 14.95
C VAL A 100 -2.89 4.32 15.95
N LEU A 101 -1.84 3.59 15.59
CA LEU A 101 -0.66 3.42 16.45
C LEU A 101 0.03 4.76 16.74
N ALA A 102 0.12 5.66 15.77
CA ALA A 102 0.66 7.00 15.96
C ALA A 102 -0.17 7.84 16.94
N GLU A 103 -1.50 7.71 16.92
CA GLU A 103 -2.38 8.36 17.90
C GLU A 103 -2.25 7.73 19.29
N LEU A 104 -2.24 6.40 19.38
CA LEU A 104 -2.06 5.69 20.65
C LEU A 104 -0.71 5.98 21.29
N ALA A 105 0.35 6.14 20.50
CA ALA A 105 1.69 6.50 20.97
C ALA A 105 1.72 7.84 21.74
N LYS A 106 0.76 8.75 21.50
CA LYS A 106 0.64 10.00 22.27
C LYS A 106 0.13 9.76 23.69
N THR A 107 -0.68 8.72 23.87
CA THR A 107 -1.28 8.35 25.17
C THR A 107 -0.47 7.29 25.93
N ILE A 108 0.12 6.35 25.20
CA ILE A 108 0.93 5.25 25.69
C ILE A 108 2.29 5.38 24.99
N PRO A 109 3.23 6.16 25.52
CA PRO A 109 4.50 6.39 24.85
C PRO A 109 5.28 5.09 24.68
N PRO A 110 6.06 4.96 23.59
CA PRO A 110 6.95 3.82 23.43
C PRO A 110 7.98 3.78 24.57
N PRO A 111 8.48 2.59 24.95
CA PRO A 111 9.54 2.48 25.94
C PRO A 111 10.73 3.33 25.50
N THR A 112 11.20 4.20 26.39
CA THR A 112 12.34 5.08 26.12
C THR A 112 13.60 4.24 25.94
N VAL A 113 14.24 4.36 24.77
CA VAL A 113 15.61 3.89 24.55
C VAL A 113 16.49 4.67 25.51
N ASN A 114 16.88 4.06 26.63
CA ASN A 114 17.83 4.63 27.57
C ASN A 114 19.22 4.65 26.93
N GLY A 115 19.45 5.63 26.07
CA GLY A 115 20.76 6.02 25.56
C GLY A 115 20.85 7.53 25.67
N SER A 116 21.43 8.01 26.76
CA SER A 116 21.90 9.39 26.84
C SER A 116 22.63 9.76 25.55
N ARG A 117 22.29 10.91 24.96
CA ARG A 117 23.21 11.64 24.08
C ARG A 117 24.46 12.00 24.89
N SER A 118 25.40 11.07 25.04
CA SER A 118 26.75 11.34 25.52
C SER A 118 27.72 10.97 24.42
N ALA A 119 28.51 11.95 24.00
CA ALA A 119 29.51 11.83 22.96
C ALA A 119 30.56 10.74 23.27
N LEU A 120 30.62 9.69 22.43
CA LEU A 120 31.71 8.72 22.18
C LEU A 120 32.30 7.93 23.40
N PRO A 121 33.06 6.81 23.20
CA PRO A 121 33.33 6.04 21.99
C PRO A 121 32.78 4.59 22.06
N ALA A 122 32.83 3.90 20.92
CA ALA A 122 32.38 2.53 20.71
C ALA A 122 32.92 1.52 21.74
N SER A 123 32.00 0.86 22.46
CA SER A 123 32.27 -0.37 23.20
C SER A 123 31.50 -1.52 22.55
N ALA A 124 32.20 -2.63 22.30
CA ALA A 124 31.71 -3.84 21.61
C ALA A 124 30.56 -4.58 22.34
N ASN A 125 30.02 -4.01 23.42
CA ASN A 125 28.82 -4.48 24.12
C ASN A 125 27.51 -3.81 23.62
N GLY A 126 27.58 -2.89 22.65
CA GLY A 126 26.41 -2.16 22.12
C GLY A 126 25.38 -3.04 21.41
N MET A 127 25.80 -4.12 20.76
CA MET A 127 24.87 -4.93 19.96
C MET A 127 23.80 -5.65 20.81
N GLY A 128 24.10 -5.96 22.08
CA GLY A 128 23.15 -6.62 22.99
C GLY A 128 22.09 -5.68 23.57
N CYS A 129 22.46 -4.42 23.87
CA CYS A 129 21.49 -3.43 24.36
C CYS A 129 20.59 -2.90 23.24
N ASP A 130 21.11 -2.82 22.01
CA ASP A 130 20.34 -2.38 20.86
C ASP A 130 19.23 -3.38 20.49
N ILE A 131 19.54 -4.68 20.50
CA ILE A 131 18.55 -5.75 20.25
C ILE A 131 17.48 -5.80 21.35
N ALA A 132 17.86 -5.65 22.62
CA ALA A 132 16.90 -5.64 23.73
C ALA A 132 15.91 -4.47 23.62
N ASN A 133 16.42 -3.28 23.28
CA ASN A 133 15.58 -2.10 23.04
C ASN A 133 14.66 -2.27 21.82
N GLU A 134 15.16 -2.84 20.72
CA GLU A 134 14.34 -3.15 19.54
C GLU A 134 13.22 -4.17 19.85
N LEU A 135 13.52 -5.17 20.67
CA LEU A 135 12.55 -6.17 21.13
C LEU A 135 11.46 -5.54 21.99
N ASP A 136 11.80 -4.61 22.88
CA ASP A 136 10.84 -3.92 23.74
C ASP A 136 9.91 -3.00 22.93
N VAL A 137 10.44 -2.27 21.95
CA VAL A 137 9.62 -1.49 21.01
C VAL A 137 8.73 -2.40 20.17
N SER A 138 9.25 -3.53 19.71
CA SER A 138 8.49 -4.52 18.93
C SER A 138 7.35 -5.15 19.75
N ARG A 139 7.59 -5.47 21.02
CA ARG A 139 6.57 -5.97 21.95
C ARG A 139 5.49 -4.92 22.23
N TRP A 140 5.90 -3.68 22.49
CA TRP A 140 4.97 -2.57 22.68
C TRP A 140 4.08 -2.36 21.43
N ARG A 141 4.65 -2.38 20.23
CA ARG A 141 3.89 -2.29 18.97
C ARG A 141 2.94 -3.48 18.78
N SER A 142 3.40 -4.68 19.08
CA SER A 142 2.60 -5.92 18.97
C SER A 142 1.41 -5.92 19.94
N ASP A 143 1.63 -5.54 21.20
CA ASP A 143 0.57 -5.41 22.20
C ASP A 143 -0.51 -4.42 21.76
N LEU A 144 -0.13 -3.24 21.27
CA LEU A 144 -1.11 -2.27 20.77
C LEU A 144 -1.84 -2.78 19.51
N THR A 145 -1.12 -3.42 18.60
CA THR A 145 -1.72 -3.98 17.37
C THR A 145 -2.72 -5.09 17.70
N SER A 146 -2.44 -5.92 18.70
CA SER A 146 -3.33 -7.02 19.14
C SER A 146 -4.69 -6.55 19.66
N ARG A 147 -4.81 -5.27 20.04
CA ARG A 147 -6.05 -4.65 20.52
C ARG A 147 -6.91 -4.08 19.40
N LEU A 148 -6.40 -4.04 18.18
CA LEU A 148 -7.10 -3.49 17.03
C LEU A 148 -8.06 -4.51 16.43
N VAL A 149 -9.21 -4.02 15.95
CA VAL A 149 -10.24 -4.83 15.31
C VAL A 149 -10.61 -4.19 13.98
N LEU A 150 -10.67 -5.01 12.92
CA LEU A 150 -11.11 -4.60 11.59
C LEU A 150 -12.51 -5.16 11.33
N TYR A 151 -13.42 -4.30 10.85
CA TYR A 151 -14.80 -4.67 10.55
C TYR A 151 -15.03 -4.74 9.04
N ALA A 152 -15.80 -5.73 8.61
CA ALA A 152 -16.23 -5.90 7.24
C ALA A 152 -17.62 -6.56 7.22
N THR A 153 -18.31 -6.49 6.07
CA THR A 153 -19.60 -7.18 5.92
C THR A 153 -19.38 -8.69 5.72
N THR A 154 -20.41 -9.50 5.96
CA THR A 154 -20.36 -10.96 5.72
C THR A 154 -20.21 -11.32 4.24
N GLN A 155 -20.45 -10.38 3.32
CA GLN A 155 -20.30 -10.55 1.87
C GLN A 155 -18.98 -9.96 1.34
N THR A 156 -18.15 -9.37 2.19
CA THR A 156 -16.86 -8.82 1.77
C THR A 156 -15.98 -9.95 1.24
N HIS A 157 -15.34 -9.71 0.10
CA HIS A 157 -14.45 -10.70 -0.53
C HIS A 157 -13.37 -11.15 0.47
N SER A 158 -12.92 -12.40 0.34
CA SER A 158 -11.87 -13.02 1.17
C SER A 158 -10.55 -12.23 1.27
N ILE A 159 -10.33 -11.22 0.41
CA ILE A 159 -9.17 -10.32 0.48
C ILE A 159 -9.10 -9.57 1.81
N ALA A 160 -10.24 -9.24 2.42
CA ALA A 160 -10.27 -8.51 3.70
C ALA A 160 -9.78 -9.39 4.85
N ILE A 161 -10.22 -10.65 4.90
CA ILE A 161 -9.75 -11.64 5.89
C ILE A 161 -8.27 -11.93 5.66
N LYS A 162 -7.84 -12.07 4.40
CA LYS A 162 -6.43 -12.27 4.05
C LYS A 162 -5.58 -11.08 4.50
N ALA A 163 -6.02 -9.85 4.24
CA ALA A 163 -5.33 -8.65 4.70
C ALA A 163 -5.25 -8.61 6.23
N ALA A 164 -6.35 -8.86 6.94
CA ALA A 164 -6.37 -8.89 8.40
C ALA A 164 -5.45 -9.96 9.00
N SER A 165 -5.30 -11.12 8.35
CA SER A 165 -4.39 -12.19 8.82
C SER A 165 -2.91 -11.92 8.62
N VAL A 166 -2.55 -11.00 7.72
CA VAL A 166 -1.16 -10.63 7.41
C VAL A 166 -0.66 -9.49 8.31
N LEU A 167 -1.58 -8.70 8.88
CA LEU A 167 -1.29 -7.59 9.80
C LEU A 167 -0.83 -8.07 11.17
#